data_AF-A0A497S0Y3-F1
#
_entry.id   AF-A0A497S0Y3-F1
#
_cell.length_a   1.000
_cell.length_b   1.000
_cell.length_c   1.000
_cell.angle_alpha   90.00
_cell.angle_beta   90.00
_cell.angle_gamma   90.00
#
_symmetry.space_group_name_H-M   'P 1'
#
loop_
_entity.id
_entity.type
_entity.pdbx_description
1 polymer ?
#
loop_
_entity_poly.entity_id
_entity_poly.type
_entity_poly.pdbx_seq_one_letter_code
_entity_poly.pdbx_strand_id
1 'polypeptide(L)'
;RIPKTPEDFERIARQLRNSGEYEKAAEYYEKAANRYISDMKLEPSKSREYERAAAKNYFEAGRMYEKANMIDKAIREYEMAVKFDKNNVKYQTKLADLYFKKG
;
A
#
# COMPACT_ATOMS: atom_id res chain seq x y z
N ARG A 1 1.27 6.82 25.20
CA ARG A 1 0.85 6.89 23.78
C ARG A 1 1.86 6.05 23.00
N ILE A 2 1.51 4.87 22.51
CA ILE A 2 2.45 4.01 21.77
C ILE A 2 2.79 4.74 20.45
N PRO A 3 4.07 4.97 20.10
CA PRO A 3 4.41 5.48 18.78
C PRO A 3 3.94 4.44 17.74
N LYS A 4 3.06 4.85 16.84
CA LYS A 4 2.52 3.96 15.82
C LYS A 4 3.57 3.76 14.74
N THR A 5 4.24 2.61 14.77
CA THR A 5 5.21 2.21 13.74
C THR A 5 4.47 1.79 12.46
N PRO A 6 5.16 1.67 11.30
CA PRO A 6 4.54 1.08 10.12
C PRO A 6 3.86 -0.27 10.42
N GLU A 7 4.51 -1.13 11.19
CA GLU A 7 4.03 -2.48 11.54
C GLU A 7 2.75 -2.44 12.38
N ASP A 8 2.60 -1.46 13.26
CA ASP A 8 1.36 -1.22 14.00
C ASP A 8 0.20 -0.86 13.05
N PHE A 9 0.46 0.01 12.07
CA PHE A 9 -0.54 0.34 11.05
C PHE A 9 -0.91 -0.90 10.22
N GLU A 10 0.08 -1.70 9.80
CA GLU A 10 -0.19 -2.94 9.05
C GLU A 10 -1.02 -3.93 9.87
N ARG A 11 -0.75 -4.06 11.17
CA ARG A 11 -1.49 -4.96 12.06
C ARG A 11 -2.95 -4.56 12.13
N ILE A 12 -3.23 -3.26 12.30
CA ILE A 12 -4.59 -2.74 12.30
C ILE A 12 -5.26 -2.95 10.92
N ALA A 13 -4.54 -2.66 9.83
CA ALA A 13 -5.03 -2.88 8.48
C ALA A 13 -5.44 -4.35 8.23
N ARG A 14 -4.61 -5.30 8.69
CA ARG A 14 -4.92 -6.73 8.58
C ARG A 14 -6.17 -7.13 9.38
N GLN A 15 -6.35 -6.58 10.59
CA GLN A 15 -7.54 -6.83 11.38
C GLN A 15 -8.81 -6.29 10.69
N LEU A 16 -8.76 -5.04 10.22
CA LEU A 16 -9.86 -4.41 9.48
C LEU A 16 -10.19 -5.16 8.18
N ARG A 17 -9.16 -5.61 7.46
CA ARG A 17 -9.35 -6.45 6.27
C ARG A 17 -10.10 -7.73 6.60
N ASN A 18 -9.76 -8.37 7.72
CA ASN A 18 -10.39 -9.62 8.14
C ASN A 18 -11.83 -9.39 8.66
N SER A 19 -12.15 -8.21 9.18
CA SER A 19 -13.52 -7.81 9.54
C SER A 19 -14.36 -7.33 8.34
N GLY A 20 -13.78 -7.26 7.14
CA GLY A 20 -14.45 -6.78 5.93
C GLY A 20 -14.49 -5.25 5.80
N GLU A 21 -13.85 -4.52 6.72
CA GLU A 21 -13.74 -3.05 6.70
C GLU A 21 -12.67 -2.59 5.71
N TYR A 22 -12.90 -2.86 4.42
CA TYR A 22 -11.87 -2.71 3.38
C TYR A 22 -11.38 -1.28 3.18
N GLU A 23 -12.26 -0.27 3.14
CA GLU A 23 -11.81 1.12 2.99
C GLU A 23 -10.88 1.54 4.13
N LYS A 24 -11.25 1.26 5.37
CA LYS A 24 -10.41 1.55 6.54
C LYS A 24 -9.10 0.76 6.49
N ALA A 25 -9.15 -0.52 6.09
CA ALA A 25 -7.94 -1.32 5.92
C ALA A 25 -6.99 -0.66 4.91
N ALA A 26 -7.50 -0.14 3.80
CA ALA A 26 -6.72 0.58 2.80
C ALA A 26 -6.01 1.81 3.39
N GLU A 27 -6.75 2.66 4.12
CA GLU A 27 -6.18 3.85 4.77
C GLU A 27 -5.04 3.51 5.75
N TYR A 28 -5.16 2.38 6.46
CA TYR A 28 -4.12 1.95 7.40
C TYR A 28 -2.89 1.38 6.67
N TYR A 29 -3.06 0.68 5.54
CA TYR A 29 -1.93 0.32 4.69
C TYR A 29 -1.24 1.55 4.09
N GLU A 30 -2.00 2.56 3.64
CA GLU A 30 -1.44 3.83 3.15
C GLU A 30 -0.61 4.54 4.24
N LYS A 31 -1.13 4.59 5.47
CA LYS A 31 -0.39 5.13 6.63
C LYS A 31 0.91 4.36 6.89
N ALA A 32 0.91 3.04 6.76
CA ALA A 32 2.13 2.24 6.88
C ALA A 32 3.15 2.59 5.79
N ALA A 33 2.72 2.69 4.53
CA ALA A 33 3.59 3.08 3.41
C ALA A 33 4.20 4.48 3.60
N ASN A 34 3.36 5.46 3.94
CA ASN A 34 3.80 6.83 4.21
C ASN A 34 4.77 6.91 5.39
N ARG A 35 4.59 6.06 6.41
CA ARG A 35 5.52 5.98 7.54
C ARG A 35 6.86 5.39 7.13
N TYR A 36 6.91 4.32 6.34
CA TYR A 36 8.15 3.79 5.78
C TYR A 36 8.92 4.85 4.95
N ILE A 37 8.21 5.63 4.14
CA ILE A 37 8.82 6.72 3.36
C ILE A 37 9.38 7.82 4.28
N SER A 38 8.70 8.14 5.38
CA SER A 38 9.20 9.06 6.39
C SER A 38 10.46 8.51 7.07
N ASP A 39 10.44 7.25 7.48
CA ASP A 39 11.55 6.60 8.20
C ASP A 39 12.78 6.43 7.29
N MET A 40 12.57 6.23 5.98
CA MET A 40 13.64 6.24 4.98
C MET A 40 14.46 7.53 4.95
N LYS A 41 13.84 8.69 5.20
CA LYS A 41 14.56 9.97 5.28
C LYS A 41 15.45 10.05 6.51
N LEU A 42 15.10 9.32 7.56
CA LEU A 42 15.83 9.29 8.84
C LEU A 42 16.94 8.22 8.84
N GLU A 43 16.73 7.12 8.12
CA GLU A 43 17.69 6.02 8.01
C GLU A 43 17.96 5.64 6.54
N PRO A 44 18.75 6.46 5.79
CA PRO A 44 18.99 6.23 4.36
C PRO A 44 19.66 4.88 4.05
N SER A 45 20.39 4.30 5.01
CA SER A 45 21.02 2.97 4.86
C SER A 45 20.01 1.85 4.62
N LYS A 46 18.75 2.03 5.03
CA LYS A 46 17.64 1.09 4.82
C LYS A 46 16.70 1.51 3.68
N SER A 47 17.06 2.50 2.87
CA SER A 47 16.18 3.07 1.85
C SER A 47 15.54 2.02 0.95
N ARG A 48 16.31 1.07 0.42
CA ARG A 48 15.77 0.01 -0.46
C ARG A 48 14.79 -0.93 0.25
N GLU A 49 15.00 -1.19 1.55
CA GLU A 49 14.08 -2.00 2.34
C GLU A 49 12.77 -1.25 2.54
N TYR A 50 12.83 0.02 2.92
CA TYR A 50 11.66 0.87 3.11
C TYR A 50 10.90 1.16 1.82
N GLU A 51 11.57 1.32 0.68
CA GLU A 51 10.92 1.45 -0.63
C GLU A 51 10.10 0.19 -0.95
N ARG A 52 10.68 -1.01 -0.74
CA ARG A 52 9.96 -2.27 -0.94
C ARG A 52 8.79 -2.44 0.03
N ALA A 53 8.98 -2.05 1.28
CA ALA A 53 7.92 -2.11 2.30
C ALA A 53 6.78 -1.13 1.98
N ALA A 54 7.10 0.10 1.55
CA ALA A 54 6.13 1.08 1.09
C ALA A 54 5.38 0.58 -0.16
N ALA A 55 6.10 0.05 -1.16
CA ALA A 55 5.50 -0.52 -2.37
C ALA A 55 4.49 -1.63 -2.04
N LYS A 56 4.86 -2.55 -1.15
CA LYS A 56 3.98 -3.63 -0.68
C LYS A 56 2.73 -3.10 0.01
N ASN A 57 2.87 -2.06 0.84
CA ASN A 57 1.74 -1.49 1.56
C ASN A 57 0.79 -0.73 0.64
N TYR A 58 1.30 0.06 -0.31
CA TYR A 58 0.47 0.65 -1.35
C TYR A 58 -0.24 -0.41 -2.19
N PHE A 59 0.43 -1.52 -2.53
CA PHE A 59 -0.23 -2.62 -3.23
C PHE A 59 -1.39 -3.23 -2.43
N GLU A 60 -1.22 -3.45 -1.12
CA GLU A 60 -2.31 -3.94 -0.27
C GLU A 60 -3.42 -2.90 -0.10
N ALA A 61 -3.10 -1.60 -0.03
CA ALA A 61 -4.10 -0.52 -0.04
C ALA A 61 -4.94 -0.54 -1.32
N GLY A 62 -4.29 -0.66 -2.48
CA GLY A 62 -4.99 -0.79 -3.78
C GLY A 62 -5.94 -1.98 -3.81
N ARG A 63 -5.52 -3.14 -3.30
CA ARG A 63 -6.39 -4.32 -3.19
C ARG A 63 -7.59 -4.09 -2.31
N MET A 64 -7.42 -3.35 -1.22
CA MET A 64 -8.50 -3.05 -0.29
C MET A 64 -9.48 -2.04 -0.89
N TYR A 65 -9.00 -1.00 -1.57
CA TYR A 65 -9.86 -0.07 -2.29
C TYR A 65 -10.63 -0.75 -3.44
N GLU A 66 -10.03 -1.69 -4.17
CA GLU A 66 -10.74 -2.51 -5.16
C GLU A 66 -11.89 -3.30 -4.51
N LYS A 67 -11.64 -3.94 -3.37
CA LYS A 67 -12.68 -4.67 -2.63
C LYS A 67 -13.79 -3.75 -2.10
N ALA A 68 -13.46 -2.49 -1.82
CA ALA A 68 -14.42 -1.44 -1.45
C ALA A 68 -15.11 -0.79 -2.67
N ASN A 69 -14.88 -1.29 -3.89
CA ASN A 69 -15.37 -0.71 -5.14
C ASN A 69 -14.91 0.73 -5.41
N MET A 70 -13.81 1.16 -4.80
CA MET A 70 -13.21 2.49 -4.96
C MET A 70 -12.10 2.46 -6.00
N ILE A 71 -12.48 2.23 -7.26
CA ILE A 71 -11.54 1.90 -8.34
C ILE A 71 -10.49 2.99 -8.58
N ASP A 72 -10.86 4.27 -8.56
CA ASP A 72 -9.90 5.36 -8.77
C ASP A 72 -8.85 5.45 -7.67
N LYS A 73 -9.24 5.22 -6.41
CA LYS A 73 -8.27 5.13 -5.30
C LYS A 73 -7.38 3.91 -5.50
N ALA A 74 -7.95 2.76 -5.86
CA ALA A 74 -7.17 1.56 -6.08
C ALA A 74 -6.09 1.72 -7.17
N ILE A 75 -6.43 2.38 -8.29
CA ILE A 75 -5.47 2.70 -9.36
C ILE A 75 -4.31 3.53 -8.82
N ARG A 76 -4.61 4.62 -8.09
CA ARG A 76 -3.56 5.49 -7.51
C ARG A 76 -2.62 4.73 -6.58
N GLU A 77 -3.15 3.85 -5.74
CA GLU A 77 -2.33 3.04 -4.84
C GLU A 77 -1.46 2.03 -5.61
N TYR A 78 -1.98 1.42 -6.68
CA TYR A 78 -1.16 0.54 -7.51
C TYR A 78 -0.09 1.28 -8.31
N GLU A 79 -0.36 2.47 -8.81
CA GLU A 79 0.65 3.35 -9.42
C GLU A 79 1.78 3.64 -8.43
N MET A 80 1.45 3.92 -7.16
CA MET A 80 2.43 4.12 -6.11
C MET A 80 3.23 2.84 -5.82
N ALA A 81 2.60 1.67 -5.78
CA ALA A 81 3.31 0.40 -5.62
C ALA A 81 4.34 0.17 -6.74
N VAL A 82 3.95 0.40 -8.01
CA VAL A 82 4.87 0.31 -9.17
C VAL A 82 5.96 1.37 -9.11
N LYS A 83 5.65 2.58 -8.65
CA LYS A 83 6.64 3.67 -8.52
C LYS A 83 7.77 3.30 -7.55
N PHE A 84 7.44 2.69 -6.42
CA PHE A 84 8.42 2.33 -5.38
C PHE A 84 9.10 0.98 -5.64
N ASP A 85 8.47 0.05 -6.36
CA ASP A 85 9.11 -1.19 -6.80
C ASP A 85 8.77 -1.50 -8.26
N LYS A 86 9.44 -0.75 -9.15
CA LYS A 86 9.20 -0.82 -10.60
C LYS A 86 9.53 -2.17 -11.23
N ASN A 87 10.31 -3.03 -10.56
CA ASN A 87 10.70 -4.33 -11.09
C ASN A 87 9.76 -5.45 -10.62
N ASN A 88 8.75 -5.12 -9.82
CA ASN A 88 7.79 -6.09 -9.32
C ASN A 88 6.71 -6.35 -10.37
N VAL A 89 6.89 -7.43 -11.13
CA VAL A 89 5.97 -7.84 -12.20
C VAL A 89 4.54 -7.97 -11.68
N LYS A 90 4.34 -8.45 -10.44
CA LYS A 90 3.00 -8.58 -9.84
C LYS A 90 2.28 -7.23 -9.75
N TYR A 91 2.99 -6.15 -9.38
CA TYR A 91 2.38 -4.83 -9.24
C TYR A 91 2.04 -4.26 -10.63
N GLN A 92 2.93 -4.43 -11.60
CA GLN A 92 2.69 -4.02 -12.99
C GLN A 92 1.49 -4.75 -13.59
N THR A 93 1.43 -6.08 -13.49
CA THR A 93 0.31 -6.88 -14.00
C THR A 93 -1.00 -6.43 -13.38
N LYS A 94 -1.02 -6.21 -12.07
CA LYS A 94 -2.25 -5.80 -11.38
C LYS A 94 -2.75 -4.42 -11.83
N LEU A 95 -1.85 -3.46 -12.03
CA LEU A 95 -2.20 -2.14 -12.55
C LEU A 95 -2.71 -2.22 -13.99
N ALA A 96 -2.04 -3.02 -14.84
CA ALA A 96 -2.46 -3.25 -16.23
C ALA A 96 -3.86 -3.88 -16.31
N ASP A 97 -4.12 -4.92 -15.50
CA ASP A 97 -5.44 -5.56 -15.42
C ASP A 97 -6.53 -4.56 -15.04
N LEU A 98 -6.23 -3.63 -14.13
CA LEU A 98 -7.20 -2.66 -13.64
C LEU A 98 -7.49 -1.57 -14.68
N TYR A 99 -6.48 -1.11 -15.42
CA TYR A 99 -6.72 -0.19 -16.54
C TYR A 99 -7.52 -0.86 -17.66
N PHE A 100 -7.23 -2.12 -17.99
CA PHE A 100 -7.99 -2.87 -19.00
C PHE A 100 -9.48 -3.01 -18.64
N LYS A 101 -9.82 -3.09 -17.34
CA LYS A 101 -11.21 -3.14 -16.88
C LYS A 101 -11.93 -1.78 -16.89
N LYS A 102 -11.19 -0.68 -16.88
CA LYS A 102 -11.73 0.69 -16.81
C LYS A 102 -11.99 1.29 -18.20
N GLY A 103 -11.21 0.87 -19.20
CA GLY A 103 -11.42 1.19 -20.61
C GLY A 103 -12.46 0.29 -21.26
#